data_AF-A0A3C0ISQ6-F1
#
_entry.id   AF-A0A3C0ISQ6-F1
#
_cell.length_a   1.000
_cell.length_b   1.000
_cell.length_c   1.000
_cell.angle_alpha   90.00
_cell.angle_beta   90.00
_cell.angle_gamma   90.00
#
_symmetry.space_group_name_H-M   'P 1'
#
loop_
_entity.id
_entity.type
_entity.pdbx_description
1 polymer ?
#
loop_
_entity_poly.entity_id
_entity_poly.type
_entity_poly.pdbx_seq_one_letter_code
_entity_poly.pdbx_strand_id
1 'polypeptide(L)'
;MLRRLVILCLLVVAVALQLAAQPGTEVELKKPEKYKNRKLAAEKSNEKKFSAPKRFINNTVTHYNYYFNANNRLNEIVLRAKQTYRDDFTTLLPFYNYTLDGTAQSAGEIDSVIYKCTAGILLHNLNNDWIDNLYLLM
;
A
#
# COMPACT_ATOMS: atom_id res chain seq x y z
N MET A 1 14.41 -41.97 -2.88
CA MET A 1 14.10 -41.20 -1.65
C MET A 1 14.84 -39.87 -1.58
N LEU A 2 16.14 -39.82 -1.86
CA LEU A 2 16.96 -38.60 -1.75
C LEU A 2 16.42 -37.39 -2.55
N ARG A 3 15.98 -37.59 -3.79
CA ARG A 3 15.43 -36.52 -4.65
C ARG A 3 14.16 -35.87 -4.09
N ARG A 4 13.29 -36.63 -3.40
CA ARG A 4 12.08 -36.10 -2.75
C ARG A 4 12.43 -35.29 -1.50
N LEU A 5 13.48 -35.69 -0.78
CA LEU A 5 13.97 -35.02 0.42
C LEU A 5 14.62 -33.67 0.08
N VAL A 6 15.37 -33.60 -1.02
CA VAL A 6 15.96 -32.35 -1.53
C VAL A 6 14.89 -31.34 -1.95
N ILE A 7 13.85 -31.80 -2.66
CA ILE A 7 12.72 -30.94 -3.05
C ILE A 7 11.98 -30.41 -1.82
N LEU A 8 11.73 -31.26 -0.83
CA LEU A 8 11.11 -30.84 0.44
C LEU A 8 11.96 -29.79 1.16
N CYS A 9 13.28 -29.98 1.21
CA CYS A 9 14.20 -29.04 1.83
C CYS A 9 14.21 -27.67 1.12
N LEU A 10 14.23 -27.67 -0.22
CA LEU A 10 14.14 -26.45 -1.02
C LEU A 10 12.81 -25.72 -0.79
N LEU A 11 11.71 -26.45 -0.67
CA LEU A 11 10.38 -25.88 -0.43
C LEU A 11 10.27 -25.27 0.98
N VAL A 12 10.88 -25.89 1.99
CA VAL A 12 10.98 -25.35 3.35
C VAL A 12 11.83 -24.08 3.39
N VAL A 13 12.97 -24.06 2.68
CA VAL A 13 13.83 -22.86 2.58
C VAL A 13 13.11 -21.72 1.86
N ALA A 14 12.36 -22.01 0.79
CA ALA A 14 11.59 -21.00 0.07
C ALA A 14 10.50 -20.35 0.94
N VAL A 15 9.83 -21.14 1.78
CA VAL A 15 8.85 -20.62 2.76
C VAL A 15 9.54 -19.83 3.88
N ALA A 16 10.72 -20.27 4.34
CA ALA A 16 11.47 -19.56 5.38
C ALA A 16 11.98 -18.18 4.92
N LEU A 17 12.29 -17.99 3.64
CA LEU A 17 12.69 -16.68 3.10
C LEU A 17 11.56 -15.65 3.13
N GLN A 18 10.29 -16.08 3.11
CA GLN A 18 9.14 -15.17 3.28
C GLN A 18 9.02 -14.63 4.72
N LEU A 19 9.74 -15.21 5.69
CA LEU A 19 9.76 -14.75 7.07
C LEU A 19 10.80 -13.66 7.34
N ALA A 20 11.69 -13.38 6.38
CA ALA A 20 12.59 -12.23 6.43
C ALA A 20 11.79 -10.95 6.10
N ALA A 21 11.00 -10.49 7.06
CA ALA A 21 10.35 -9.19 6.97
C ALA A 21 11.42 -8.08 6.91
N GLN A 22 11.19 -7.06 6.08
CA GLN A 22 12.06 -5.90 6.00
C GLN A 22 12.17 -5.26 7.40
N PRO A 23 13.38 -5.12 7.98
CA PRO A 23 13.54 -4.48 9.28
C PRO A 23 13.00 -3.05 9.19
N GLY A 24 12.27 -2.65 10.25
CA GLY A 24 11.37 -1.51 10.26
C GLY A 24 11.88 -0.27 9.53
N THR A 25 11.23 0.07 8.42
CA THR A 25 11.48 1.29 7.66
C THR A 25 11.18 2.51 8.53
N GLU A 26 12.16 3.39 8.71
CA GLU A 26 11.93 4.67 9.38
C GLU A 26 11.38 5.68 8.36
N VAL A 27 10.29 6.37 8.72
CA VAL A 27 9.69 7.40 7.86
C VAL A 27 10.22 8.75 8.30
N GLU A 28 11.15 9.33 7.54
CA GLU A 28 11.65 10.67 7.79
C GLU A 28 10.61 11.73 7.37
N LEU A 29 10.04 12.44 8.35
CA LEU A 29 9.01 13.44 8.12
C LEU A 29 9.45 14.81 8.62
N LYS A 30 9.39 15.82 7.75
CA LYS A 30 9.55 17.22 8.14
C LYS A 30 8.29 17.71 8.84
N LYS A 31 8.23 17.53 10.17
CA LYS A 31 7.09 17.98 10.97
C LYS A 31 7.09 19.51 11.13
N PRO A 32 5.91 20.15 11.09
CA PRO A 32 5.79 21.57 11.44
C PRO A 32 6.11 21.78 12.92
N GLU A 33 6.59 22.97 13.26
CA GLU A 33 7.07 23.31 14.61
C GLU A 33 6.07 22.98 15.72
N LYS A 34 4.78 23.25 15.47
CA LYS A 34 3.68 22.99 16.41
C LYS A 34 3.53 21.52 16.82
N TYR A 35 3.91 20.57 15.95
CA TYR A 35 3.73 19.13 16.20
C TYR A 35 5.05 18.37 16.35
N LYS A 36 6.18 19.08 16.44
CA LYS A 36 7.52 18.48 16.54
C LYS A 36 7.65 17.51 17.72
N ASN A 37 7.01 17.83 18.84
CA ASN A 37 7.04 17.01 20.06
C ASN A 37 6.06 15.82 20.04
N ARG A 38 5.13 15.78 19.09
CA ARG A 38 4.14 14.68 18.99
C ARG A 38 4.75 13.53 18.20
N LYS A 39 5.00 12.41 18.89
CA LYS A 39 5.38 11.15 18.24
C LYS A 39 4.18 10.51 17.52
N LEU A 40 4.36 10.17 16.25
CA LEU A 40 3.36 9.47 15.44
C LEU A 40 3.35 7.98 15.76
N ALA A 41 2.29 7.27 15.37
CA ALA A 41 2.22 5.82 15.58
C ALA A 41 3.28 5.09 14.74
N ALA A 42 3.54 5.58 13.52
CA ALA A 42 4.59 5.06 12.64
C ALA A 42 5.98 5.12 13.28
N GLU A 43 6.33 6.23 13.93
CA GLU A 43 7.63 6.41 14.60
C GLU A 43 7.77 5.53 15.84
N LYS A 44 6.67 5.21 16.51
CA LYS A 44 6.65 4.32 17.68
C LYS A 44 6.70 2.84 17.31
N SER A 45 6.80 2.50 16.02
CA SER A 45 6.68 1.12 15.56
C SER A 45 7.77 0.20 16.15
N ASN A 46 8.96 0.75 16.36
CA ASN A 46 10.12 0.05 16.91
C ASN A 46 10.19 0.07 18.44
N GLU A 47 9.37 0.89 19.13
CA GLU A 47 9.46 1.09 20.58
C GLU A 47 8.81 -0.04 21.41
N LYS A 48 7.77 -0.70 20.88
CA LYS A 48 6.98 -1.70 21.63
C LYS A 48 6.63 -2.91 20.78
N LYS A 49 6.74 -4.11 21.37
CA LYS A 49 6.34 -5.38 20.76
C LYS A 49 4.92 -5.30 20.18
N PHE A 50 4.79 -5.76 18.94
CA PHE A 50 3.51 -5.83 18.24
C PHE A 50 2.77 -7.11 18.65
N SER A 51 1.96 -7.02 19.70
CA SER A 51 1.19 -8.17 20.22
C SER A 51 0.05 -8.57 19.29
N ALA A 52 -0.38 -9.84 19.33
CA ALA A 52 -1.40 -10.37 18.44
C ALA A 52 -2.74 -9.59 18.45
N PRO A 53 -3.31 -9.17 19.61
CA PRO A 53 -4.53 -8.37 19.61
C PRO A 53 -4.32 -6.98 18.99
N LYS A 54 -3.16 -6.36 19.25
CA LYS A 54 -2.80 -5.07 18.67
C LYS A 54 -2.64 -5.19 17.15
N ARG A 55 -2.03 -6.28 16.67
CA ARG A 55 -1.91 -6.58 15.23
C ARG A 55 -3.26 -6.74 14.58
N PHE A 56 -4.16 -7.51 15.18
CA PHE A 56 -5.52 -7.70 14.65
C PHE A 56 -6.26 -6.36 14.49
N ILE A 57 -6.33 -5.55 15.55
CA ILE A 57 -7.03 -4.25 15.50
C ILE A 57 -6.36 -3.34 14.46
N ASN A 58 -5.04 -3.23 14.50
CA ASN A 58 -4.31 -2.35 13.60
C ASN A 58 -4.47 -2.77 12.13
N ASN A 59 -4.43 -4.07 11.83
CA ASN A 59 -4.67 -4.61 10.50
C ASN A 59 -6.10 -4.32 10.02
N THR A 60 -7.12 -4.60 10.84
CA THR A 60 -8.53 -4.38 10.48
C THR A 60 -8.80 -2.90 10.20
N VAL A 61 -8.33 -2.02 11.07
CA VAL A 61 -8.51 -0.57 10.90
C VAL A 61 -7.74 -0.06 9.67
N THR A 62 -6.50 -0.50 9.47
CA THR A 62 -5.69 -0.10 8.30
C THR A 62 -6.34 -0.55 6.99
N HIS A 63 -6.80 -1.80 6.95
CA HIS A 63 -7.43 -2.37 5.76
C HIS A 63 -8.71 -1.62 5.38
N TYR A 64 -9.71 -1.58 6.27
CA TYR A 64 -11.04 -1.11 5.90
C TYR A 64 -11.14 0.42 5.84
N ASN A 65 -10.43 1.15 6.71
CA ASN A 65 -10.56 2.61 6.73
C ASN A 65 -9.66 3.30 5.69
N TYR A 66 -8.50 2.71 5.39
CA TYR A 66 -7.50 3.33 4.53
C TYR A 66 -7.37 2.60 3.20
N TYR A 67 -6.86 1.37 3.19
CA TYR A 67 -6.56 0.65 1.95
C TYR A 67 -7.80 0.42 1.08
N PHE A 68 -8.86 -0.18 1.63
CA PHE A 68 -10.08 -0.50 0.89
C PHE A 68 -10.70 0.74 0.24
N ASN A 69 -10.80 1.83 1.00
CA ASN A 69 -11.37 3.09 0.51
C ASN A 69 -10.50 3.75 -0.57
N ALA A 70 -9.18 3.75 -0.38
CA ALA A 70 -8.24 4.31 -1.35
C ALA A 70 -8.23 3.49 -2.65
N ASN A 71 -8.23 2.15 -2.54
CA ASN A 71 -8.23 1.23 -3.67
C ASN A 71 -9.53 1.34 -4.48
N ASN A 72 -10.69 1.40 -3.81
CA ASN A 72 -11.97 1.58 -4.52
C ASN A 72 -12.02 2.90 -5.27
N ARG A 73 -11.54 3.99 -4.65
CA ARG A 73 -11.46 5.29 -5.30
C ARG A 73 -10.55 5.25 -6.53
N LEU A 74 -9.39 4.60 -6.46
CA LEU A 74 -8.51 4.45 -7.62
C LEU A 74 -9.19 3.65 -8.74
N ASN A 75 -9.89 2.55 -8.40
CA ASN A 75 -10.63 1.76 -9.37
C ASN A 75 -11.75 2.56 -10.04
N GLU A 76 -12.46 3.42 -9.30
CA GLU A 76 -13.47 4.33 -9.84
C GLU A 76 -12.87 5.34 -10.83
N ILE A 77 -11.70 5.91 -10.50
CA ILE A 77 -10.98 6.84 -11.38
C ILE A 77 -10.61 6.14 -12.69
N VAL A 78 -10.01 4.94 -12.61
CA VAL A 78 -9.63 4.14 -13.77
C VAL A 78 -10.87 3.76 -14.59
N LEU A 79 -11.95 3.35 -13.95
CA LEU A 79 -13.21 3.01 -14.63
C LEU A 79 -13.77 4.21 -15.40
N ARG A 80 -13.78 5.40 -14.79
CA ARG A 80 -14.24 6.63 -15.43
C ARG A 80 -13.36 7.04 -16.61
N ALA A 81 -12.04 6.91 -16.46
CA ALA A 81 -11.10 7.18 -17.54
C ALA A 81 -11.37 6.24 -18.73
N LYS A 82 -11.63 4.96 -18.47
CA LYS A 82 -11.99 3.97 -19.50
C LYS A 82 -13.32 4.27 -20.19
N GLN A 83 -14.32 4.75 -19.45
CA GLN A 83 -15.63 5.11 -20.02
C GLN A 83 -15.56 6.35 -20.93
N THR A 84 -14.63 7.26 -20.65
CA THR A 84 -14.45 8.50 -21.39
C THR A 84 -13.53 8.31 -22.61
N TYR A 85 -12.70 7.27 -22.57
CA TYR A 85 -11.74 6.97 -23.63
C TYR A 85 -12.44 6.54 -24.93
N ARG A 86 -11.96 7.07 -26.05
CA ARG A 86 -12.41 6.72 -27.40
C ARG A 86 -11.20 6.33 -28.23
N ASP A 87 -11.31 5.20 -28.93
CA ASP A 87 -10.25 4.69 -29.78
C ASP A 87 -10.15 5.45 -31.10
N ASP A 88 -8.91 5.72 -31.49
CA ASP A 88 -8.55 6.22 -32.82
C ASP A 88 -7.91 5.08 -33.63
N PHE A 89 -8.69 4.50 -34.55
CA PHE A 89 -8.28 3.39 -35.41
C PHE A 89 -7.32 3.80 -36.55
N THR A 90 -6.97 5.08 -36.66
CA THR A 90 -5.91 5.53 -37.59
C THR A 90 -4.51 5.31 -37.01
N THR A 91 -4.41 5.01 -35.72
CA THR A 91 -3.16 4.81 -34.99
C THR A 91 -3.08 3.41 -34.39
N LEU A 92 -1.88 3.00 -33.97
CA LEU A 92 -1.72 1.74 -33.23
C LEU A 92 -2.41 1.85 -31.87
N LEU A 93 -3.36 0.94 -31.61
CA LEU A 93 -4.14 0.95 -30.38
C LEU A 93 -3.23 0.70 -29.14
N PRO A 94 -3.35 1.51 -28.08
CA PRO A 94 -2.61 1.30 -26.85
C PRO A 94 -3.12 0.06 -26.11
N PHE A 95 -2.25 -0.55 -25.30
CA PHE A 95 -2.60 -1.71 -24.49
C PHE A 95 -3.67 -1.39 -23.43
N TYR A 96 -3.65 -0.17 -22.87
CA TYR A 96 -4.63 0.29 -21.90
C TYR A 96 -5.65 1.21 -22.56
N ASN A 97 -6.93 0.96 -22.28
CA ASN A 97 -8.07 1.72 -22.79
C ASN A 97 -8.35 3.00 -21.99
N TYR A 98 -7.30 3.74 -21.60
CA TYR A 98 -7.40 5.04 -20.95
C TYR A 98 -6.10 5.83 -21.17
N THR A 99 -6.18 7.16 -21.13
CA THR A 99 -5.01 8.04 -21.23
C THR A 99 -4.64 8.66 -19.89
N LEU A 100 -3.37 9.05 -19.75
CA LEU A 100 -2.91 9.80 -18.58
C LEU A 100 -3.60 11.16 -18.49
N ASP A 101 -3.84 11.83 -19.62
CA ASP A 101 -4.57 13.11 -19.65
C ASP A 101 -6.02 12.96 -19.18
N GLY A 102 -6.70 11.88 -19.58
CA GLY A 102 -8.05 11.57 -19.09
C GLY A 102 -8.06 11.27 -17.58
N THR A 103 -7.00 10.65 -17.08
CA THR A 103 -6.83 10.35 -15.65
C THR A 103 -6.50 11.62 -14.86
N ALA A 104 -5.70 12.53 -15.42
CA ALA A 104 -5.30 13.79 -14.80
C ALA A 104 -6.49 14.72 -14.52
N GLN A 105 -7.60 14.59 -15.26
CA GLN A 105 -8.85 15.30 -14.94
C GLN A 105 -9.40 14.94 -13.55
N SER A 106 -9.04 13.77 -13.02
CA SER A 106 -9.41 13.32 -11.68
C SER A 106 -8.31 13.56 -10.64
N ALA A 107 -7.36 14.48 -10.90
CA ALA A 107 -6.21 14.75 -10.02
C ALA A 107 -6.61 14.95 -8.54
N GLY A 108 -7.66 15.72 -8.25
CA GLY A 108 -8.11 15.92 -6.85
C GLY A 108 -8.61 14.64 -6.15
N GLU A 109 -9.12 13.66 -6.92
CA GLU A 109 -9.47 12.35 -6.37
C GLU A 109 -8.23 11.50 -6.12
N ILE A 110 -7.21 11.61 -6.98
CA ILE A 110 -5.90 10.97 -6.80
C ILE A 110 -5.19 11.52 -5.56
N ASP A 111 -5.23 12.83 -5.34
CA ASP A 111 -4.71 13.45 -4.11
C ASP A 111 -5.40 12.89 -2.86
N SER A 112 -6.70 12.57 -2.96
CA SER A 112 -7.44 11.93 -1.86
C SER A 112 -6.98 10.49 -1.60
N VAL A 113 -6.60 9.75 -2.65
CA VAL A 113 -6.00 8.40 -2.54
C VAL A 113 -4.65 8.51 -1.82
N ILE A 114 -3.77 9.38 -2.30
CA ILE A 114 -2.44 9.62 -1.69
C ILE A 114 -2.58 10.05 -0.23
N TYR A 115 -3.51 10.96 0.07
CA TYR A 115 -3.79 11.40 1.42
C TYR A 115 -4.22 10.24 2.33
N LYS A 116 -5.13 9.37 1.87
CA LYS A 116 -5.55 8.18 2.64
C LYS A 116 -4.40 7.20 2.84
N CYS A 117 -3.60 6.93 1.81
CA CYS A 117 -2.43 6.05 1.94
C CYS A 117 -1.45 6.60 2.97
N THR A 118 -1.10 7.89 2.84
CA THR A 118 -0.20 8.60 3.77
C THR A 118 -0.75 8.57 5.19
N ALA A 119 -2.02 8.90 5.40
CA ALA A 119 -2.64 8.86 6.72
C ALA A 119 -2.62 7.45 7.32
N GLY A 120 -2.88 6.41 6.51
CA GLY A 120 -2.85 5.01 6.93
C GLY A 120 -1.46 4.56 7.39
N ILE A 121 -0.40 5.01 6.69
CA ILE A 121 1.00 4.74 7.04
C ILE A 121 1.38 5.48 8.33
N LEU A 122 1.07 6.77 8.44
CA LEU A 122 1.53 7.61 9.56
C LEU A 122 0.80 7.35 10.88
N LEU A 123 -0.49 7.00 10.80
CA LEU A 123 -1.35 6.85 11.98
C LEU A 123 -1.35 5.43 12.56
N HIS A 124 -0.68 4.47 11.92
CA HIS A 124 -0.62 3.10 12.38
C HIS A 124 0.81 2.58 12.57
N ASN A 125 0.93 1.42 13.21
CA ASN A 125 2.22 0.73 13.34
C ASN A 125 2.68 0.21 11.97
N LEU A 126 3.95 0.39 11.63
CA LEU A 126 4.53 0.02 10.33
C LEU A 126 4.68 -1.50 10.14
N ASN A 127 4.65 -2.28 11.21
CA ASN A 127 4.74 -3.74 11.16
C ASN A 127 3.39 -4.43 10.81
N ASN A 128 2.46 -3.68 10.21
CA ASN A 128 1.14 -4.19 9.87
C ASN A 128 1.11 -4.72 8.43
N ASP A 129 0.23 -5.67 8.16
CA ASP A 129 0.26 -6.45 6.91
C ASP A 129 -0.18 -5.64 5.67
N TRP A 130 -0.68 -4.42 5.86
CA TRP A 130 -1.22 -3.56 4.81
C TRP A 130 -0.30 -2.39 4.44
N ILE A 131 0.81 -2.17 5.14
CA ILE A 131 1.71 -1.04 4.85
C ILE A 131 2.25 -1.10 3.43
N ASP A 132 2.74 -2.26 2.99
CA ASP A 132 3.28 -2.43 1.64
C ASP A 132 2.20 -2.18 0.58
N ASN A 133 0.96 -2.59 0.85
CA ASN A 133 -0.18 -2.32 -0.02
C ASN A 133 -0.52 -0.82 -0.10
N LEU A 134 -0.38 -0.09 1.01
CA LEU A 134 -0.56 1.38 1.01
C LEU A 134 0.57 2.09 0.24
N TYR A 135 1.80 1.60 0.33
CA TYR A 135 2.92 2.13 -0.47
C TYR A 135 2.79 1.81 -1.96
N LEU A 136 2.27 0.63 -2.31
CA LEU A 136 2.04 0.26 -3.71
C LEU A 136 0.89 1.06 -4.35
N LEU A 137 -0.11 1.42 -3.55
CA LEU A 137 -1.28 2.16 -4.02
C LEU A 137 -1.02 3.67 -4.17
N MET A 138 -0.02 4.20 -3.47
CA MET A 138 0.39 5.60 -3.48
C MET A 138 1.20 5.94 -4.73
#